data_AF-A0A6J4MQH6-F1
#
_entry.id   AF-A0A6J4MQH6-F1
#
_cell.length_a   1.000
_cell.length_b   1.000
_cell.length_c   1.000
_cell.angle_alpha   90.00
_cell.angle_beta   90.00
_cell.angle_gamma   90.00
#
_symmetry.space_group_name_H-M   'P 1'
#
loop_
_entity.id
_entity.type
_entity.pdbx_description
1 polymer ?
#
loop_
_entity_poly.entity_id
_entity_poly.type
_entity_poly.pdbx_seq_one_letter_code
_entity_poly.pdbx_strand_id
1 'polypeptide(L)' 'MSTFLVLHTPVIDRAYPLSETPEAIGHVGGGHARGKIAITVPEQGAHL' A
#
# COMPACT_ATOMS: atom_id res chain seq x y z
N MET A 1 3.50 33.12 3.39
CA MET A 1 2.73 32.49 4.48
C MET A 1 2.44 31.07 4.04
N SER A 2 3.04 30.12 4.74
CA SER A 2 3.31 28.75 4.31
C SER A 2 2.03 27.90 4.28
N THR A 3 1.68 27.31 3.13
CA THR A 3 0.58 26.32 3.03
C THR A 3 0.91 25.24 2.00
N PHE A 4 2.11 24.66 2.08
CA PHE A 4 2.51 23.48 1.28
C PHE A 4 3.32 22.48 2.11
N LEU A 5 3.02 22.32 3.40
CA LEU A 5 3.48 21.16 4.17
C LEU A 5 2.32 20.16 4.29
N VAL A 6 1.80 19.71 3.15
CA VAL A 6 1.08 18.43 3.13
C VAL A 6 2.17 17.38 3.11
N LEU A 7 2.38 16.74 4.25
CA LEU A 7 3.27 15.59 4.41
C LEU A 7 3.05 14.67 3.20
N HIS A 8 4.11 14.37 2.45
CA HIS A 8 4.11 13.49 1.26
C HIS A 8 3.80 12.01 1.61
N THR A 9 3.16 11.79 2.76
CA THR A 9 2.87 10.48 3.33
C THR A 9 1.58 9.97 2.70
N PRO A 10 1.62 8.83 1.99
CA PRO A 10 0.45 8.29 1.34
C PRO A 10 -0.61 7.88 2.37
N VAL A 11 -1.88 8.15 2.07
CA VAL A 11 -3.01 7.52 2.77
C VAL A 11 -3.09 6.07 2.28
N ILE A 12 -2.75 5.13 3.14
CA ILE A 12 -2.84 3.68 2.86
C ILE A 12 -4.23 3.20 3.28
N ASP A 13 -4.94 2.60 2.33
CA ASP A 13 -6.28 2.02 2.54
C ASP A 13 -6.16 0.63 3.21
N ARG A 14 -5.27 -0.22 2.68
CA ARG A 14 -4.98 -1.55 3.23
C ARG A 14 -3.60 -2.04 2.78
N ALA A 15 -3.01 -2.94 3.56
CA ALA A 15 -1.82 -3.69 3.20
C ALA A 15 -2.13 -5.19 3.06
N TYR A 16 -1.58 -5.83 2.02
CA TYR A 16 -1.72 -7.26 1.75
C TYR A 16 -0.35 -7.91 1.67
N PRO A 17 -0.14 -9.15 2.17
CA PRO A 17 1.05 -9.91 1.86
C PRO A 17 1.15 -10.20 0.37
N LEU A 18 2.37 -10.42 -0.12
CA LEU A 18 2.62 -10.75 -1.53
C LEU A 18 1.75 -11.92 -2.05
N SER A 19 1.44 -12.90 -1.19
CA SER A 19 0.58 -14.04 -1.52
C SER A 19 -0.89 -13.66 -1.80
N GLU A 20 -1.36 -12.52 -1.32
CA GLU A 20 -2.74 -12.03 -1.46
C GLU A 20 -2.85 -10.88 -2.50
N THR A 21 -1.91 -10.83 -3.43
CA THR A 21 -1.93 -9.85 -4.54
C THR A 21 -3.21 -9.94 -5.39
N PRO A 22 -3.74 -11.14 -5.74
CA PRO A 22 -5.00 -11.24 -6.49
C PRO A 22 -6.18 -10.57 -5.78
N GLU A 23 -6.31 -10.73 -4.47
CA GLU A 23 -7.34 -10.12 -3.64
C GLU A 23 -7.17 -8.61 -3.57
N ALA A 24 -5.93 -8.12 -3.46
CA ALA A 24 -5.60 -6.71 -3.51
C ALA A 24 -6.03 -6.06 -4.84
N ILE A 25 -5.78 -6.74 -5.97
CA ILE A 25 -6.20 -6.28 -7.30
C ILE A 25 -7.73 -6.27 -7.42
N GLY A 26 -8.41 -7.31 -6.91
CA GLY A 26 -9.87 -7.36 -6.86
C GLY A 26 -10.48 -6.22 -6.06
N HIS A 27 -9.88 -5.87 -4.92
CA HIS A 27 -10.32 -4.75 -4.07
C HIS A 27 -10.22 -3.39 -4.79
N VAL A 28 -9.15 -3.16 -5.55
CA VAL A 28 -9.01 -1.96 -6.39
C VAL A 28 -10.00 -1.98 -7.56
N GLY A 29 -10.09 -3.10 -8.27
CA GLY A 29 -10.98 -3.26 -9.43
C GLY A 29 -12.47 -3.11 -9.10
N GLY A 30 -12.86 -3.42 -7.87
CA GLY A 30 -14.23 -3.21 -7.37
C GLY A 30 -14.58 -1.77 -6.98
N GLY A 31 -13.63 -0.82 -7.06
CA GLY A 31 -13.85 0.58 -6.70
C GLY A 31 -13.90 0.85 -5.19
N HIS A 32 -13.50 -0.11 -4.34
CA HIS A 32 -13.50 0.03 -2.89
C HIS A 32 -12.24 0.70 -2.31
N ALA A 33 -11.23 0.97 -3.14
CA ALA A 33 -9.99 1.59 -2.70
C ALA A 33 -10.17 3.10 -2.43
N ARG A 34 -9.92 3.54 -1.19
CA ARG A 34 -10.02 4.96 -0.77
C ARG A 34 -8.67 5.70 -0.77
N GLY A 35 -7.62 5.06 -1.27
CA GLY A 35 -6.23 5.53 -1.20
C GLY A 35 -5.28 4.56 -1.90
N LYS A 36 -4.06 4.39 -1.37
CA LYS A 36 -3.09 3.42 -1.91
C LYS A 36 -3.24 2.06 -1.22
N ILE A 37 -3.02 0.99 -1.98
CA ILE A 37 -2.86 -0.36 -1.44
C ILE A 37 -1.36 -0.69 -1.40
N ALA A 38 -0.89 -1.19 -0.26
CA ALA A 38 0.50 -1.63 -0.09
C ALA A 38 0.59 -3.15 -0.20
N ILE A 39 1.62 -3.66 -0.88
CA ILE A 39 1.96 -5.08 -0.88
C ILE A 39 3.19 -5.28 -0.02
N THR A 40 3.08 -6.10 1.02
CA THR A 40 4.19 -6.42 1.92
C THR A 40 4.96 -7.62 1.37
N VAL A 41 6.26 -7.43 1.20
CA VAL A 41 7.18 -8.48 0.81
C VAL A 41 7.91 -8.92 2.08
N PRO A 42 7.94 -10.22 2.41
CA PRO A 42 8.72 -10.69 3.55
C PRO A 42 10.20 -10.34 3.35
N GLU A 43 10.86 -9.96 4.43
CA GLU A 43 12.29 -9.68 4.41
C GLU A 43 13.03 -10.95 3.96
N GLN A 44 13.75 -10.85 2.84
CA GLN A 44 14.69 -11.89 2.46
C GLN A 44 15.87 -11.74 3.43
N GLY A 45 15.99 -12.68 4.37
CA GLY A 45 17.01 -12.63 5.42
C GLY A 45 18.35 -12.18 4.85
N ALA A 46 18.93 -11.15 5.46
CA ALA A 46 20.24 -10.65 5.07
C ALA A 46 21.18 -11.84 4.95
N HIS A 47 21.78 -12.02 3.78
CA HIS A 47 22.78 -13.05 3.58
C HIS A 47 23.99 -12.69 4.46
N LEU A 48 24.01 -13.24 5.67
CA LEU A 48 25.19 -13.32 6.52
C LEU A 48 26.04 -14.52 6.08
#